data_AF-A0A3P1UU88-F1
#
_entry.id   AF-A0A3P1UU88-F1
#
_cell.length_a   1.000
_cell.length_b   1.000
_cell.length_c   1.000
_cell.angle_alpha   90.00
_cell.angle_beta   90.00
_cell.angle_gamma   90.00
#
_symmetry.space_group_name_H-M   'P 1'
#
loop_
_entity.id
_entity.type
_entity.pdbx_description
1 polymer ?
#
loop_
_entity_poly.entity_id
_entity_poly.type
_entity_poly.pdbx_seq_one_letter_code
_entity_poly.pdbx_strand_id
1 'polypeptide(L)' 'MAGLSGHAGIHTPAQRCAPKGRLREISKLSDAGPIRPIVDKVYPFAQTPEALGYVETGRAKGKVVVAVSQ' A
#
# COMPACT_ATOMS: atom_id res chain seq x y z
N MET A 1 -4.65 24.80 46.23
CA MET A 1 -3.82 25.14 45.05
C MET A 1 -3.18 23.86 44.54
N ALA A 2 -3.93 23.04 43.80
CA ALA A 2 -3.48 21.73 43.34
C ALA A 2 -2.76 21.88 41.98
N GLY A 3 -1.53 21.40 41.92
CA GLY A 3 -0.80 21.26 40.67
C GLY A 3 -1.41 20.18 39.79
N LEU A 4 -1.42 20.42 38.47
CA LEU A 4 -1.59 19.36 37.48
C LEU A 4 -0.57 19.59 36.36
N SER A 5 0.44 18.72 36.40
CA SER A 5 1.33 18.39 35.29
C SER A 5 0.49 17.86 34.13
N GLY A 6 0.27 18.70 33.12
CA GLY A 6 -0.40 18.34 31.88
C GLY A 6 0.54 17.53 31.00
N HIS A 7 0.26 16.24 30.87
CA HIS A 7 1.02 15.29 30.06
C HIS A 7 1.26 15.81 28.64
N ALA A 8 2.52 15.79 28.21
CA ALA A 8 2.90 15.82 26.79
C ALA A 8 2.36 14.54 26.13
N GLY A 9 1.08 14.59 25.74
CA GLY A 9 0.45 13.58 24.93
C GLY A 9 1.16 13.49 23.58
N ILE A 10 1.29 12.25 23.13
CA ILE A 10 1.83 11.85 21.83
C ILE A 10 1.04 12.57 20.72
N HIS A 11 1.48 13.78 20.35
CA HIS A 11 1.05 14.42 19.12
C HIS A 11 1.79 13.73 17.97
N THR A 12 1.49 12.45 17.73
CA THR A 12 1.76 11.88 16.42
C THR A 12 0.83 12.62 15.47
N PRO A 13 1.33 13.46 14.54
CA PRO A 13 0.45 13.92 13.49
C PRO A 13 0.03 12.65 12.76
N ALA A 14 -1.24 12.26 12.91
CA ALA A 14 -1.89 11.31 12.04
C ALA A 14 -1.47 11.71 10.63
N GLN A 15 -0.62 10.89 10.02
CA GLN A 15 0.06 11.25 8.78
C GLN A 15 -1.00 11.19 7.69
N ARG A 16 -1.72 12.30 7.57
CA ARG A 16 -2.72 12.56 6.56
C ARG A 16 -2.06 12.30 5.21
N CYS A 17 -2.74 11.59 4.32
CA CYS A 17 -2.32 11.32 2.95
C CYS A 17 -1.74 12.60 2.33
N ALA A 18 -0.41 12.72 2.29
CA ALA A 18 0.30 13.86 1.75
C ALA A 18 0.64 13.59 0.28
N PRO A 19 0.70 14.63 -0.55
CA PRO A 19 0.44 14.56 -1.99
C PRO A 19 1.51 13.78 -2.74
N LYS A 20 1.17 13.39 -3.98
CA LYS A 20 1.91 12.71 -5.06
C LYS A 20 3.46 12.62 -4.99
N GLY A 21 4.16 13.53 -4.32
CA GLY A 21 5.61 13.53 -4.11
C GLY A 21 6.15 12.29 -3.39
N ARG A 22 5.48 11.78 -2.34
CA ARG A 22 5.97 10.60 -1.58
C ARG A 22 5.94 9.32 -2.42
N LEU A 23 4.93 9.16 -3.27
CA LEU A 23 4.82 8.01 -4.18
C LEU A 23 5.94 8.01 -5.24
N ARG A 24 6.41 9.19 -5.69
CA ARG A 24 7.55 9.27 -6.62
C ARG A 24 8.85 8.79 -6.00
N GLU A 25 9.08 9.08 -4.73
CA GLU A 25 10.27 8.64 -4.02
C GLU A 25 10.28 7.11 -3.82
N ILE A 26 9.13 6.53 -3.49
CA ILE A 26 8.94 5.07 -3.44
C ILE A 26 9.15 4.43 -4.82
N SER A 27 8.66 5.05 -5.90
CA SER A 27 8.88 4.55 -7.27
C SER A 27 10.36 4.51 -7.63
N LYS A 28 11.12 5.58 -7.33
CA LYS A 28 12.59 5.61 -7.55
C LYS A 28 13.31 4.46 -6.83
N LEU A 29 12.88 4.14 -5.61
CA LEU A 29 13.43 3.01 -4.85
C LEU A 29 12.97 1.65 -5.40
N SER A 30 11.81 1.57 -6.03
CA SER A 30 11.39 0.37 -6.76
C SER A 30 12.21 0.18 -8.05
N ASP A 31 12.44 1.26 -8.80
CA ASP A 31 13.20 1.28 -10.06
C ASP A 31 14.70 1.02 -9.85
N ALA A 32 15.27 1.53 -8.75
CA ALA A 32 16.68 1.31 -8.39
C ALA A 32 16.99 -0.13 -7.96
N GLY A 33 15.98 -1.00 -7.82
CA GLY A 33 16.12 -2.40 -7.46
C GLY A 33 16.12 -2.82 -5.97
N PRO A 34 16.21 -1.95 -4.94
CA PRO A 34 16.15 -2.40 -3.55
C PRO A 34 14.74 -2.81 -3.07
N ILE A 35 13.67 -2.35 -3.74
CA ILE A 35 12.30 -2.77 -3.43
C ILE A 35 11.75 -3.56 -4.63
N ARG A 36 11.66 -4.88 -4.50
CA ARG A 36 11.08 -5.76 -5.53
C ARG A 36 9.66 -6.16 -5.15
N PRO A 37 8.62 -5.68 -5.86
CA PRO A 37 7.26 -6.13 -5.60
C PRO A 37 7.12 -7.61 -5.98
N ILE A 38 6.62 -8.42 -5.05
CA ILE A 38 6.31 -9.83 -5.31
C ILE A 38 4.94 -9.87 -5.99
N VAL A 39 4.92 -10.17 -7.29
CA VAL A 39 3.68 -10.38 -8.05
C VAL A 39 3.33 -11.87 -7.97
N ASP A 40 2.12 -12.17 -7.49
CA ASP A 40 1.65 -13.54 -7.31
C ASP A 40 1.01 -14.09 -8.58
N LYS A 41 0.02 -13.36 -9.14
CA LYS A 41 -0.67 -13.70 -10.38
C LYS A 41 -1.08 -12.44 -11.15
N VAL A 42 -1.12 -12.57 -12.47
CA VAL A 42 -1.64 -11.54 -13.38
C VAL A 42 -2.91 -12.07 -14.04
N TYR A 43 -4.01 -11.34 -13.91
CA TYR A 43 -5.29 -11.65 -14.54
C TYR A 43 -5.61 -10.63 -15.63
N PRO A 44 -6.18 -11.02 -16.78
CA PRO A 44 -6.72 -10.06 -17.73
C PRO A 44 -7.93 -9.33 -17.11
N PHE A 45 -8.22 -8.11 -17.57
CA PHE A 45 -9.33 -7.29 -17.05
C PHE A 45 -10.69 -8.01 -17.07
N ALA A 46 -10.94 -8.85 -18.09
CA ALA A 46 -12.17 -9.65 -18.17
C ALA A 46 -12.34 -10.62 -16.98
N GLN A 47 -11.25 -11.02 -16.33
CA GLN A 47 -11.22 -11.96 -15.20
C GLN A 47 -11.02 -11.25 -13.85
N THR A 48 -11.44 -9.98 -13.75
CA THR A 48 -11.40 -9.22 -12.49
C THR A 48 -12.20 -9.88 -11.36
N PRO A 49 -13.41 -10.44 -11.60
CA PRO A 49 -14.16 -11.14 -10.55
C PRO A 49 -13.40 -12.33 -9.96
N GLU A 50 -12.74 -13.12 -10.80
CA GLU A 50 -11.93 -14.27 -10.41
C GLU A 50 -10.65 -13.85 -9.67
N ALA A 51 -10.04 -12.74 -10.09
CA ALA A 51 -8.90 -12.14 -9.40
C ALA A 51 -9.28 -11.72 -7.97
N LEU A 52 -10.46 -11.13 -7.79
CA LEU A 52 -10.97 -10.73 -6.46
C LEU A 52 -11.22 -11.97 -5.59
N GLY A 53 -11.93 -12.96 -6.10
CA GLY A 53 -12.19 -14.21 -5.36
C GLY A 53 -10.90 -14.92 -4.94
N TYR A 54 -9.87 -14.89 -5.79
CA TYR A 54 -8.56 -15.46 -5.45
C TYR A 54 -7.87 -14.71 -4.29
N VAL A 55 -7.94 -13.38 -4.26
CA VAL A 55 -7.43 -12.57 -3.13
C VAL A 55 -8.21 -12.85 -1.85
N GLU A 56 -9.53 -12.93 -1.95
CA GLU A 56 -10.41 -13.20 -0.80
C GLU A 56 -10.14 -14.56 -0.14
N THR A 57 -9.65 -15.55 -0.89
CA THR A 57 -9.25 -16.85 -0.32
C THR A 57 -8.01 -16.80 0.58
N GLY A 58 -7.31 -15.66 0.65
CA GLY A 58 -6.08 -15.50 1.45
C GLY A 58 -4.88 -16.27 0.90
N ARG A 59 -4.99 -16.89 -0.28
CA ARG A 59 -3.88 -17.63 -0.93
C ARG A 59 -2.93 -16.75 -1.73
N ALA A 60 -3.28 -15.48 -1.95
CA ALA A 60 -2.40 -14.54 -2.61
C ALA A 60 -1.16 -14.26 -1.74
N LYS A 61 0.00 -14.78 -2.15
CA LYS A 61 1.26 -14.60 -1.41
C LYS A 61 1.92 -13.23 -1.66
N GLY A 62 1.30 -12.39 -2.49
CA GLY A 62 1.82 -11.11 -2.92
C GLY A 62 0.76 -10.28 -3.65
N LYS A 63 1.21 -9.40 -4.54
CA LYS A 63 0.33 -8.53 -5.31
C LYS A 63 -0.32 -9.29 -6.46
N VAL A 64 -1.65 -9.26 -6.52
CA VAL A 64 -2.41 -9.68 -7.70
C VAL A 64 -2.53 -8.47 -8.64
N VAL A 65 -2.17 -8.65 -9.90
CA VAL A 65 -2.19 -7.58 -10.92
C VAL A 65 -3.30 -7.87 -11.90
N VAL A 66 -4.10 -6.86 -12.22
CA VAL A 66 -5.07 -6.93 -13.32
C VAL A 66 -4.48 -6.18 -14.51
N ALA A 67 -4.21 -6.92 -15.58
CA ALA A 67 -3.72 -6.36 -16.83
C ALA A 67 -4.89 -5.74 -17.59
N VAL A 68 -4.83 -4.41 -17.75
CA VAL A 68 -5.66 -3.65 -18.69
C VAL A 68 -4.82 -3.44 -19.95
N SER A 69 -4.96 -4.32 -20.94
CA SER A 69 -4.48 -4.01 -22.29
C SER A 69 -5.46 -3.02 -22.89
N GLN A 70 -5.05 -1.77 -23.03
CA GLN A 70 -5.64 -0.84 -23.98
C GLN A 70 -4.98 -1.06 -25.34
#